data_AF-A0A964IHV1-F1
#
_entry.id   AF-A0A964IHV1-F1
#
_cell.length_a   1.000
_cell.length_b   1.000
_cell.length_c   1.000
_cell.angle_alpha   90.00
_cell.angle_beta   90.00
_cell.angle_gamma   90.00
#
_symmetry.space_group_name_H-M   'P 1'
#
loop_
_entity.id
_entity.type
_entity.pdbx_description
1 polymer ?
#
loop_
_entity_poly.entity_id
_entity_poly.type
_entity_poly.pdbx_seq_one_letter_code
_entity_poly.pdbx_strand_id
1 'polypeptide(L)'
;MGLTDQWRTLEGRLTSGWETTSLRIRPERKGDLAEVARLLGSMGAGRVGGEVAVTVQRAGGTQGPQAAVRLFARIDQAGLACRLGVESETSGLTAAAAPAEEQAPATASWDGALAGLPSDWSDALACFTVRSSDELDRAALLCAPLNPTRDGDALTFLFRCARRAGYGASAATTRRAFERLDAEGIPAEVSVLRVLSGTDNVGTQGTAWVVGGKHL
;
A
#
# COMPACT_ATOMS: atom_id res chain seq x y z
N MET A 1 4.12 -3.58 29.28
CA MET A 1 2.89 -2.76 29.22
C MET A 1 1.89 -3.52 28.38
N GLY A 2 0.68 -3.79 28.90
CA GLY A 2 -0.34 -4.53 28.14
C GLY A 2 -0.86 -3.74 26.94
N LEU A 3 -1.50 -4.41 25.99
CA LEU A 3 -2.16 -3.78 24.84
C LEU A 3 -3.25 -2.81 25.28
N THR A 4 -3.94 -3.09 26.39
CA THR A 4 -4.96 -2.19 26.94
C THR A 4 -4.38 -0.84 27.37
N ASP A 5 -3.21 -0.85 28.00
CA ASP A 5 -2.52 0.37 28.44
C ASP A 5 -1.89 1.11 27.25
N GLN A 6 -1.36 0.36 26.27
CA GLN A 6 -0.91 0.90 24.99
C GLN A 6 -2.06 1.61 24.26
N TRP A 7 -3.23 0.99 24.20
CA TRP A 7 -4.42 1.59 23.59
C TRP A 7 -4.83 2.87 24.30
N ARG A 8 -4.94 2.89 25.65
CA ARG A 8 -5.29 4.13 26.38
C ARG A 8 -4.30 5.25 26.13
N THR A 9 -3.01 4.92 26.09
CA THR A 9 -1.94 5.88 25.80
C THR A 9 -2.05 6.43 24.38
N LEU A 10 -2.37 5.57 23.40
CA LEU A 10 -2.56 5.97 22.01
C LEU A 10 -3.85 6.78 21.83
N GLU A 11 -4.96 6.33 22.40
CA GLU A 11 -6.27 7.01 22.34
C GLU A 11 -6.19 8.43 22.93
N GLY A 12 -5.44 8.62 24.02
CA GLY A 12 -5.17 9.94 24.58
C GLY A 12 -4.29 10.86 23.72
N ARG A 13 -3.62 10.31 22.70
CA ARG A 13 -2.81 11.04 21.72
C ARG A 13 -3.53 11.27 20.39
N LEU A 14 -4.61 10.54 20.12
CA LEU A 14 -5.42 10.74 18.91
C LEU A 14 -6.05 12.13 18.95
N THR A 15 -6.22 12.74 17.77
CA THR A 15 -6.85 14.05 17.65
C THR A 15 -8.26 14.06 18.22
N SER A 16 -8.69 15.11 18.93
CA SER A 16 -9.99 15.14 19.63
C SER A 16 -11.22 14.96 18.72
N GLY A 17 -11.04 15.03 17.40
CA GLY A 17 -12.05 14.83 16.35
C GLY A 17 -11.94 13.50 15.57
N TRP A 18 -11.05 12.57 15.95
CA TRP A 18 -10.87 11.31 15.22
C TRP A 18 -12.20 10.55 15.07
N GLU A 19 -12.42 9.93 13.93
CA GLU A 19 -13.58 9.08 13.59
C GLU A 19 -13.17 7.62 13.40
N THR A 20 -12.02 7.39 12.75
CA THR A 20 -11.51 6.05 12.48
C THR A 20 -10.00 6.02 12.70
N THR A 21 -9.47 4.95 13.29
CA THR A 21 -8.03 4.72 13.40
C THR A 21 -7.70 3.28 12.98
N SER A 22 -6.68 3.14 12.14
CA SER A 22 -6.14 1.84 11.70
C SER A 22 -4.92 1.51 12.55
N LEU A 23 -4.93 0.31 13.12
CA LEU A 23 -3.92 -0.14 14.07
C LEU A 23 -3.20 -1.39 13.55
N ARG A 24 -1.91 -1.47 13.88
CA ARG A 24 -1.07 -2.65 13.67
C ARG A 24 -0.70 -3.26 15.01
N ILE A 25 -0.95 -4.56 15.15
CA ILE A 25 -0.62 -5.33 16.34
C ILE A 25 0.45 -6.33 15.96
N ARG A 26 1.64 -6.15 16.54
CA ARG A 26 2.79 -7.02 16.32
C ARG A 26 3.01 -7.88 17.56
N PRO A 27 2.80 -9.20 17.48
CA PRO A 27 3.22 -10.12 18.53
C PRO A 27 4.74 -10.13 18.66
N GLU A 28 5.27 -10.18 19.88
CA GLU A 28 6.72 -10.28 20.11
C GLU A 28 7.27 -11.65 19.68
N ARG A 29 6.46 -12.69 19.83
CA ARG A 29 6.76 -14.05 19.34
C ARG A 29 5.98 -14.33 18.07
N LYS A 30 6.67 -14.71 17.01
CA LYS A 30 6.04 -15.03 15.70
C LYS A 30 4.96 -16.12 15.80
N GLY A 31 5.11 -17.07 16.73
CA GLY A 31 4.14 -18.15 16.95
C GLY A 31 2.77 -17.68 17.48
N ASP A 32 2.70 -16.49 18.06
CA ASP A 32 1.48 -15.97 18.69
C ASP A 32 0.55 -15.29 17.67
N LEU A 33 1.02 -15.05 16.44
CA LEU A 33 0.28 -14.32 15.41
C LEU A 33 -1.08 -14.93 15.08
N ALA A 34 -1.14 -16.26 15.01
CA ALA A 34 -2.37 -16.96 14.67
C ALA A 34 -3.44 -16.76 15.75
N GLU A 35 -3.03 -16.82 17.01
CA GLU A 35 -3.90 -16.69 18.18
C GLU A 35 -4.34 -15.24 18.40
N VAL A 36 -3.44 -14.28 18.21
CA VAL A 36 -3.78 -12.85 18.25
C VAL A 36 -4.83 -12.51 17.18
N ALA A 37 -4.64 -12.99 15.95
CA ALA A 37 -5.62 -12.80 14.87
C ALA A 37 -6.98 -13.46 15.20
N ARG A 38 -6.96 -14.65 15.81
CA ARG A 38 -8.18 -15.38 16.23
C ARG A 38 -8.97 -14.58 17.26
N LEU A 39 -8.29 -14.01 18.26
CA LEU A 39 -8.92 -13.20 19.29
C LEU A 39 -9.52 -11.90 18.75
N LEU A 40 -8.93 -11.34 17.69
CA LEU A 40 -9.38 -10.11 17.05
C LEU A 40 -10.39 -10.32 15.90
N GLY A 41 -10.73 -11.58 15.58
CA GLY A 41 -11.56 -11.91 14.41
C GLY A 41 -12.93 -11.21 14.39
N SER A 42 -13.53 -10.95 15.56
CA SER A 42 -14.83 -10.26 15.64
C SER A 42 -14.78 -8.77 15.23
N MET A 43 -13.58 -8.18 15.18
CA MET A 43 -13.35 -6.82 14.67
C MET A 43 -12.98 -6.81 13.18
N GLY A 44 -13.10 -7.94 12.47
CA GLY A 44 -12.69 -8.03 11.06
C GLY A 44 -11.17 -7.89 10.87
N ALA A 45 -10.39 -8.32 11.86
CA ALA A 45 -8.94 -8.16 11.83
C ALA A 45 -8.30 -9.04 10.73
N GLY A 46 -7.42 -8.43 9.94
CA GLY A 46 -6.68 -9.08 8.86
C GLY A 46 -5.23 -9.38 9.26
N ARG A 47 -4.62 -10.41 8.68
CA ARG A 47 -3.17 -10.65 8.83
C ARG A 47 -2.44 -9.95 7.69
N VAL A 48 -1.38 -9.21 8.01
CA VAL A 48 -0.52 -8.56 7.02
C VAL A 48 0.92 -8.81 7.43
N GLY A 49 1.62 -9.64 6.65
CA GLY A 49 2.96 -10.08 7.01
C GLY A 49 3.01 -10.74 8.40
N GLY A 50 3.83 -10.20 9.29
CA GLY A 50 4.01 -10.68 10.67
C GLY A 50 3.11 -10.00 11.70
N GLU A 51 2.07 -9.28 11.27
CA GLU A 51 1.26 -8.40 12.11
C GLU A 51 -0.24 -8.60 11.85
N VAL A 52 -1.07 -8.12 12.77
CA VAL A 52 -2.53 -8.10 12.64
C VAL A 52 -3.00 -6.66 12.49
N ALA A 53 -3.75 -6.39 11.42
CA ALA A 53 -4.39 -5.12 11.15
C ALA A 53 -5.80 -5.10 11.76
N VAL A 54 -6.16 -4.01 12.44
CA VAL A 54 -7.52 -3.82 12.96
C VAL A 54 -7.91 -2.35 12.87
N THR A 55 -9.17 -2.09 12.55
CA THR A 55 -9.73 -0.74 12.48
C THR A 55 -10.62 -0.49 13.70
N VAL A 56 -10.48 0.70 14.30
CA VAL A 56 -11.33 1.17 15.40
C VAL A 56 -12.09 2.41 14.92
N GLN A 57 -13.42 2.40 15.04
CA GLN A 57 -14.31 3.51 14.70
C GLN A 57 -14.87 4.15 15.97
N ARG A 58 -14.69 5.45 16.15
CA ARG A 58 -15.18 6.20 17.31
C ARG A 58 -16.70 6.15 17.45
N ALA A 59 -17.41 6.06 16.33
CA ALA A 59 -18.87 5.92 16.28
C ALA A 59 -19.38 4.67 17.02
N GLY A 60 -18.51 3.68 17.30
CA GLY A 60 -18.80 2.55 18.17
C GLY A 60 -19.06 1.24 17.42
N GLY A 61 -19.92 0.40 17.99
CA GLY A 61 -20.26 -0.91 17.41
C GLY A 61 -19.21 -2.01 17.68
N THR A 62 -19.20 -3.02 16.81
CA THR A 62 -18.26 -4.16 16.89
C THR A 62 -16.82 -3.74 16.64
N GLN A 63 -16.59 -2.61 15.98
CA GLN A 63 -15.28 -1.97 15.77
C GLN A 63 -15.09 -0.72 16.66
N GLY A 64 -15.86 -0.56 17.74
CA GLY A 64 -15.73 0.60 18.62
C GLY A 64 -14.56 0.55 19.62
N PRO A 65 -14.19 1.67 20.28
CA PRO A 65 -13.14 1.71 21.31
C PRO A 65 -13.36 0.69 22.43
N GLN A 66 -14.61 0.56 22.89
CA GLN A 66 -14.97 -0.40 23.93
C GLN A 66 -14.84 -1.85 23.45
N ALA A 67 -15.06 -2.13 22.16
CA ALA A 67 -14.82 -3.45 21.60
C ALA A 67 -13.32 -3.75 21.52
N ALA A 68 -12.52 -2.79 21.08
CA ALA A 68 -11.06 -2.88 21.05
C ALA A 68 -10.49 -3.15 22.45
N VAL A 69 -10.87 -2.36 23.46
CA VAL A 69 -10.45 -2.54 24.86
C VAL A 69 -10.77 -3.95 25.36
N ARG A 70 -11.98 -4.46 25.10
CA ARG A 70 -12.37 -5.82 25.53
C ARG A 70 -11.51 -6.90 24.88
N LEU A 71 -11.16 -6.77 23.60
CA LEU A 71 -10.34 -7.76 22.90
C LEU A 71 -8.87 -7.64 23.29
N PHE A 72 -8.34 -6.43 23.46
CA PHE A 72 -6.99 -6.20 23.96
C PHE A 72 -6.81 -6.75 25.38
N ALA A 73 -7.79 -6.59 26.24
CA ALA A 73 -7.78 -7.20 27.57
C ALA A 73 -7.75 -8.73 27.51
N ARG A 74 -8.40 -9.37 26.53
CA ARG A 74 -8.30 -10.84 26.33
C ARG A 74 -6.92 -11.26 25.86
N ILE A 75 -6.28 -10.49 24.98
CA ILE A 75 -4.91 -10.75 24.54
C ILE A 75 -3.93 -10.61 25.71
N ASP A 76 -4.11 -9.58 26.54
CA ASP A 76 -3.33 -9.37 27.77
C ASP A 76 -3.53 -10.53 28.76
N GLN A 77 -4.78 -10.97 28.98
CA GLN A 77 -5.11 -12.11 29.84
C GLN A 77 -4.55 -13.44 29.32
N ALA A 78 -4.45 -13.60 28.01
CA ALA A 78 -3.82 -14.76 27.38
C ALA A 78 -2.28 -14.73 27.46
N GLY A 79 -1.68 -13.68 28.03
CA GLY A 79 -0.24 -13.55 28.18
C GLY A 79 0.51 -13.35 26.85
N LEU A 80 -0.19 -12.83 25.83
CA LEU A 80 0.36 -12.63 24.50
C LEU A 80 1.02 -11.25 24.42
N ALA A 81 2.34 -11.21 24.57
CA ALA A 81 3.10 -9.96 24.48
C ALA A 81 3.03 -9.38 23.06
N CYS A 82 2.45 -8.18 22.94
CA CYS A 82 2.23 -7.50 21.66
C CYS A 82 2.58 -6.02 21.75
N ARG A 83 2.96 -5.45 20.62
CA ARG A 83 3.14 -4.01 20.42
C ARG A 83 2.05 -3.46 19.51
N LEU A 84 1.46 -2.34 19.92
CA LEU A 84 0.45 -1.60 19.19
C LEU A 84 1.08 -0.40 18.47
N GLY A 85 0.83 -0.27 17.17
CA GLY A 85 1.18 0.88 16.36
C GLY A 85 -0.06 1.47 15.69
N VAL A 86 -0.02 2.77 15.42
CA VAL A 86 -1.02 3.46 14.58
C VAL A 86 -0.46 3.53 13.17
N GLU A 87 -1.24 3.10 12.19
CA GLU A 87 -0.89 3.22 10.77
C GLU A 87 -1.52 4.48 10.16
N SER A 88 -2.77 4.77 10.52
CA SER A 88 -3.48 5.96 10.05
C SER A 88 -4.60 6.37 11.01
N GLU A 89 -4.91 7.66 11.08
CA GLU A 89 -6.10 8.20 11.76
C GLU A 89 -6.87 9.14 10.81
N THR A 90 -8.21 9.07 10.86
CA THR A 90 -9.15 9.92 10.11
C THR A 90 -9.94 10.74 11.11
N SER A 91 -10.09 12.05 10.91
CA SER A 91 -10.85 12.97 11.79
C SER A 91 -12.07 13.57 11.08
N GLY A 92 -13.16 13.71 11.85
CA GLY A 92 -14.51 14.10 11.41
C GLY A 92 -14.82 15.58 11.45
N LEU A 93 -13.86 16.45 11.78
CA LEU A 93 -14.00 17.83 11.32
C LEU A 93 -13.98 17.76 9.80
N THR A 94 -15.03 18.29 9.16
CA THR A 94 -15.13 18.48 7.72
C THR A 94 -13.74 18.70 7.17
N ALA A 95 -13.26 17.76 6.36
CA ALA A 95 -11.95 17.83 5.77
C ALA A 95 -11.90 19.07 4.87
N ALA A 96 -11.65 20.24 5.48
CA ALA A 96 -10.67 21.14 4.92
C ALA A 96 -9.43 20.28 4.89
N ALA A 97 -9.20 19.68 3.72
CA ALA A 97 -7.93 19.09 3.37
C ALA A 97 -6.86 20.02 3.96
N ALA A 98 -6.16 19.57 5.01
CA ALA A 98 -4.74 19.92 5.08
C ALA A 98 -4.26 19.61 3.67
N PRO A 99 -3.70 20.58 2.93
CA PRO A 99 -3.50 20.43 1.50
C PRO A 99 -2.87 19.05 1.35
N ALA A 100 -3.61 18.14 0.71
CA ALA A 100 -2.95 17.02 0.11
C ALA A 100 -1.81 17.71 -0.62
N GLU A 101 -0.56 17.34 -0.35
CA GLU A 101 0.44 17.56 -1.39
C GLU A 101 -0.23 16.99 -2.62
N GLU A 102 -0.67 17.90 -3.48
CA GLU A 102 -1.64 17.61 -4.52
C GLU A 102 -0.92 16.59 -5.36
N GLN A 103 -1.32 15.31 -5.19
CA GLN A 103 -0.54 14.20 -5.71
C GLN A 103 -0.38 14.50 -7.18
N ALA A 104 0.88 14.71 -7.57
CA ALA A 104 1.16 15.17 -8.91
C ALA A 104 0.47 14.20 -9.89
N PRO A 105 -0.08 14.71 -11.01
CA PRO A 105 -0.67 13.85 -12.02
C PRO A 105 0.24 12.65 -12.30
N ALA A 106 -0.32 11.47 -12.49
CA ALA A 106 0.45 10.25 -12.72
C ALA A 106 1.43 10.43 -13.89
N THR A 107 1.03 11.22 -14.90
CA THR A 107 1.89 11.64 -16.00
C THR A 107 3.09 12.48 -15.58
N ALA A 108 2.93 13.42 -14.64
CA ALA A 108 4.01 14.23 -14.10
C ALA A 108 4.96 13.40 -13.23
N SER A 109 4.41 12.51 -12.39
CA SER A 109 5.22 11.56 -11.60
C SER A 109 6.05 10.65 -12.51
N TRP A 110 5.46 10.18 -13.61
CA TRP A 110 6.15 9.36 -14.60
C TRP A 110 7.28 10.11 -15.33
N ASP A 111 7.01 11.34 -15.80
CA ASP A 111 8.02 12.15 -16.46
C ASP A 111 9.20 12.46 -15.54
N GLY A 112 8.92 12.78 -14.27
CA GLY A 112 9.93 13.00 -13.25
C GLY A 112 10.79 11.75 -13.01
N ALA A 113 10.16 10.59 -12.88
CA ALA A 113 10.85 9.32 -12.69
C ALA A 113 11.74 8.96 -13.91
N LEU A 114 11.25 9.20 -15.13
CA LEU A 114 12.03 8.97 -16.35
C LEU A 114 13.20 9.95 -16.51
N ALA A 115 13.02 11.22 -16.13
CA ALA A 115 14.05 12.24 -16.24
C ALA A 115 15.28 11.94 -15.34
N GLY A 116 15.08 11.18 -14.26
CA GLY A 116 16.15 10.72 -13.38
C GLY A 116 16.95 9.52 -13.89
N LEU A 117 16.56 8.89 -15.01
CA LEU A 117 17.22 7.68 -15.50
C LEU A 117 18.50 7.99 -16.30
N PRO A 118 19.51 7.10 -16.27
CA PRO A 118 20.70 7.20 -17.12
C PRO A 118 20.35 7.31 -18.60
N SER A 119 21.06 8.14 -19.38
CA SER A 119 20.74 8.36 -20.80
C SER A 119 20.84 7.10 -21.69
N ASP A 120 21.40 6.01 -21.19
CA ASP A 120 21.60 4.73 -21.85
C ASP A 120 20.73 3.59 -21.28
N TRP A 121 19.72 3.91 -20.46
CA TRP A 121 18.79 2.91 -19.95
C TRP A 121 18.09 2.15 -21.09
N SER A 122 17.79 0.87 -20.86
CA SER A 122 17.20 -0.04 -21.83
C SER A 122 15.85 -0.59 -21.34
N ASP A 123 15.80 -1.05 -20.09
CA ASP A 123 14.62 -1.68 -19.47
C ASP A 123 14.51 -1.22 -18.01
N ALA A 124 13.29 -0.97 -17.55
CA ALA A 124 13.00 -0.52 -16.20
C ALA A 124 11.86 -1.36 -15.58
N LEU A 125 12.08 -1.77 -14.34
CA LEU A 125 11.02 -2.24 -13.46
C LEU A 125 10.47 -1.02 -12.71
N ALA A 126 9.19 -0.72 -12.93
CA ALA A 126 8.52 0.42 -12.35
C ALA A 126 7.27 -0.02 -11.58
N CYS A 127 6.76 0.89 -10.76
CA CYS A 127 5.50 0.73 -10.08
C CYS A 127 4.65 1.99 -10.14
N PHE A 128 3.35 1.81 -9.96
CA PHE A 128 2.46 2.91 -9.60
C PHE A 128 1.56 2.50 -8.44
N THR A 129 1.26 3.46 -7.56
CA THR A 129 0.44 3.26 -6.36
C THR A 129 -0.74 4.19 -6.41
N VAL A 130 -1.95 3.63 -6.28
CA VAL A 130 -3.21 4.40 -6.17
C VAL A 130 -3.51 4.73 -4.71
N ARG A 131 -4.39 5.70 -4.47
CA ARG A 131 -4.65 6.21 -3.13
C ARG A 131 -5.67 5.37 -2.37
N SER A 132 -6.62 4.77 -3.08
CA SER A 132 -7.71 3.98 -2.51
C SER A 132 -7.75 2.55 -3.07
N SER A 133 -8.16 1.59 -2.23
CA SER A 133 -8.47 0.23 -2.68
C SER A 133 -9.61 0.20 -3.70
N ASP A 134 -10.54 1.15 -3.63
CA ASP A 134 -11.70 1.23 -4.54
C ASP A 134 -11.27 1.61 -5.97
N GLU A 135 -10.07 2.19 -6.12
CA GLU A 135 -9.50 2.57 -7.41
C GLU A 135 -8.73 1.42 -8.07
N LEU A 136 -8.44 0.34 -7.35
CA LEU A 136 -7.56 -0.74 -7.84
C LEU A 136 -8.07 -1.37 -9.13
N ASP A 137 -9.33 -1.77 -9.17
CA ASP A 137 -9.90 -2.44 -10.34
C ASP A 137 -9.96 -1.49 -11.54
N ARG A 138 -10.29 -0.22 -11.29
CA ARG A 138 -10.36 0.79 -12.35
C ARG A 138 -8.98 1.14 -12.89
N ALA A 139 -8.01 1.34 -12.01
CA ALA A 139 -6.64 1.63 -12.39
C ALA A 139 -6.01 0.44 -13.13
N ALA A 140 -6.26 -0.79 -12.70
CA ALA A 140 -5.83 -1.99 -13.41
C ALA A 140 -6.39 -2.05 -14.84
N LEU A 141 -7.67 -1.71 -15.02
CA LEU A 141 -8.32 -1.68 -16.33
C LEU A 141 -7.72 -0.61 -17.25
N LEU A 142 -7.55 0.61 -16.74
CA LEU A 142 -6.99 1.73 -17.53
C LEU A 142 -5.53 1.50 -17.91
N CYS A 143 -4.78 0.87 -17.00
CA CYS A 143 -3.38 0.50 -17.18
C CYS A 143 -3.17 -0.92 -17.74
N ALA A 144 -4.22 -1.60 -18.20
CA ALA A 144 -4.11 -2.94 -18.77
C ALA A 144 -3.03 -3.07 -19.88
N PRO A 145 -2.80 -2.07 -20.76
CA PRO A 145 -1.72 -2.13 -21.75
C PRO A 145 -0.30 -2.25 -21.16
N LEU A 146 -0.11 -1.94 -19.87
CA LEU A 146 1.18 -2.07 -19.18
C LEU A 146 1.44 -3.49 -18.71
N ASN A 147 0.44 -4.37 -18.81
CA ASN A 147 0.42 -5.69 -18.17
C ASN A 147 0.84 -5.64 -16.69
N PRO A 148 0.21 -4.79 -15.86
CA PRO A 148 0.62 -4.59 -14.49
C PRO A 148 0.26 -5.81 -13.64
N THR A 149 1.12 -6.13 -12.66
CA THR A 149 0.86 -7.16 -11.65
C THR A 149 0.71 -6.49 -10.28
N ARG A 150 -0.29 -6.91 -9.50
CA ARG A 150 -0.48 -6.47 -8.12
C ARG A 150 0.71 -6.89 -7.25
N ASP A 151 1.22 -5.96 -6.43
CA ASP A 151 2.19 -6.30 -5.39
C ASP A 151 1.49 -6.81 -4.12
N GLY A 152 1.07 -8.07 -4.16
CA GLY A 152 0.31 -8.68 -3.07
C GLY A 152 -0.95 -7.87 -2.72
N ASP A 153 -1.07 -7.50 -1.44
CA ASP A 153 -2.20 -6.74 -0.90
C ASP A 153 -1.96 -5.21 -0.87
N ALA A 154 -0.78 -4.71 -1.24
CA ALA A 154 -0.44 -3.27 -1.23
C ALA A 154 -1.23 -2.51 -2.31
N LEU A 155 -1.44 -1.19 -2.25
CA LEU A 155 -2.14 -0.45 -3.33
C LEU A 155 -1.32 -0.24 -4.63
N THR A 156 -0.30 -1.07 -4.82
CA THR A 156 0.74 -0.91 -5.82
C THR A 156 0.64 -1.93 -6.95
N PHE A 157 0.96 -1.49 -8.15
CA PHE A 157 1.08 -2.29 -9.36
C PHE A 157 2.52 -2.22 -9.87
N LEU A 158 3.09 -3.38 -10.18
CA LEU A 158 4.41 -3.53 -10.79
C LEU A 158 4.26 -3.74 -12.29
N PHE A 159 5.12 -3.10 -13.07
CA PHE A 159 5.12 -3.29 -14.52
C PHE A 159 6.52 -3.08 -15.10
N ARG A 160 6.69 -3.52 -16.34
CA ARG A 160 7.94 -3.35 -17.10
C ARG A 160 7.80 -2.25 -18.13
N CYS A 161 8.85 -1.46 -18.26
CA CYS A 161 8.96 -0.44 -19.27
C CYS A 161 10.24 -0.62 -20.09
N ALA A 162 10.10 -0.75 -21.40
CA ALA A 162 11.21 -0.77 -22.34
C ALA A 162 11.41 0.63 -22.95
N ARG A 163 12.68 1.02 -23.15
CA ARG A 163 12.98 2.33 -23.77
C ARG A 163 12.79 2.33 -25.28
N ARG A 164 13.38 1.34 -25.96
CA ARG A 164 13.40 1.23 -27.44
C ARG A 164 13.01 -0.16 -27.92
N ALA A 165 13.57 -1.19 -27.30
CA ALA A 165 13.31 -2.59 -27.61
C ALA A 165 13.39 -3.40 -26.31
N GLY A 166 12.62 -4.48 -26.19
CA GLY A 166 12.51 -5.25 -24.96
C GLY A 166 11.09 -5.72 -24.70
N TYR A 167 10.90 -6.36 -23.55
CA TYR A 167 9.60 -6.83 -23.08
C TYR A 167 9.01 -5.80 -22.09
N GLY A 168 7.70 -5.57 -22.19
CA GLY A 168 6.99 -4.56 -21.40
C GLY A 168 6.46 -3.40 -22.26
N ALA A 169 5.81 -2.44 -21.62
CA ALA A 169 5.26 -1.28 -22.31
C ALA A 169 6.36 -0.31 -22.75
N SER A 170 6.14 0.40 -23.85
CA SER A 170 7.02 1.52 -24.21
C SER A 170 6.78 2.70 -23.27
N ALA A 171 7.79 3.57 -23.08
CA ALA A 171 7.63 4.78 -22.26
C ALA A 171 6.45 5.68 -22.71
N ALA A 172 6.16 5.72 -24.02
CA ALA A 172 5.03 6.44 -24.57
C ALA A 172 3.68 5.74 -24.27
N THR A 173 3.64 4.40 -24.34
CA THR A 173 2.47 3.61 -23.95
C THR A 173 2.17 3.78 -22.46
N THR A 174 3.22 3.74 -21.62
CA THR A 174 3.14 4.00 -20.18
C THR A 174 2.55 5.37 -19.89
N ARG A 175 3.09 6.42 -20.54
CA ARG A 175 2.55 7.78 -20.40
C ARG A 175 1.07 7.86 -20.76
N ARG A 176 0.65 7.28 -21.90
CA ARG A 176 -0.75 7.26 -22.33
C ARG A 176 -1.69 6.50 -21.40
N ALA A 177 -1.20 5.48 -20.69
CA ALA A 177 -1.98 4.81 -19.68
C ALA A 177 -2.20 5.73 -18.46
N PHE A 178 -1.18 6.46 -18.04
CA PHE A 178 -1.29 7.43 -16.95
C PHE A 178 -2.14 8.66 -17.32
N GLU A 179 -2.12 9.11 -18.57
CA GLU A 179 -3.05 10.15 -19.05
C GLU A 179 -4.52 9.75 -18.84
N ARG A 180 -4.84 8.45 -18.91
CA ARG A 180 -6.20 7.95 -18.65
C ARG A 180 -6.54 7.95 -17.17
N LEU A 181 -5.58 7.64 -16.29
CA LEU A 181 -5.77 7.77 -14.85
C LEU A 181 -6.05 9.23 -14.49
N ASP A 182 -5.23 10.14 -15.02
CA ASP A 182 -5.37 11.58 -14.80
C ASP A 182 -6.72 12.10 -15.33
N ALA A 183 -7.14 11.66 -16.52
CA ALA A 183 -8.43 12.04 -17.09
C ALA A 183 -9.65 11.55 -16.28
N GLU A 184 -9.50 10.45 -15.53
CA GLU A 184 -10.54 9.94 -14.63
C GLU A 184 -10.40 10.44 -13.19
N GLY A 185 -9.41 11.31 -12.92
CA GLY A 185 -9.18 11.83 -11.58
C GLY A 185 -8.71 10.76 -10.60
N ILE A 186 -8.01 9.73 -11.07
CA ILE A 186 -7.40 8.68 -10.24
C ILE A 186 -5.92 9.04 -10.05
N PRO A 187 -5.54 9.71 -8.95
CA PRO A 187 -4.15 10.07 -8.71
C PRO A 187 -3.32 8.80 -8.46
N ALA A 188 -2.13 8.75 -9.05
CA ALA A 188 -1.19 7.66 -8.83
C ALA A 188 0.24 8.19 -8.70
N GLU A 189 0.94 7.72 -7.68
CA GLU A 189 2.37 7.95 -7.52
C GLU A 189 3.14 6.91 -8.34
N VAL A 190 4.09 7.36 -9.14
CA VAL A 190 4.86 6.50 -10.06
C VAL A 190 6.34 6.54 -9.71
N SER A 191 6.96 5.36 -9.58
CA SER A 191 8.38 5.23 -9.27
C SER A 191 9.07 4.18 -10.13
N VAL A 192 10.33 4.42 -10.50
CA VAL A 192 11.19 3.39 -11.10
C VAL A 192 11.96 2.70 -9.98
N LEU A 193 11.75 1.39 -9.83
CA LEU A 193 12.35 0.60 -8.76
C LEU A 193 13.76 0.16 -9.13
N ARG A 194 13.95 -0.29 -10.38
CA ARG A 194 15.23 -0.76 -10.91
C ARG A 194 15.31 -0.44 -12.39
N VAL A 195 16.54 -0.21 -12.85
CA VAL A 195 16.85 0.08 -14.25
C VAL A 195 18.04 -0.75 -14.71
N LEU A 196 18.04 -1.12 -15.98
CA LEU A 196 19.18 -1.73 -16.66
C LEU A 196 19.58 -0.84 -17.83
N SER A 197 20.89 -0.72 -18.05
CA SER A 197 21.47 0.04 -19.16
C SER A 197 22.26 -0.88 -20.07
N GLY A 198 22.29 -0.54 -21.37
CA GLY A 198 23.14 -1.23 -22.34
C GLY A 198 22.80 -2.71 -22.59
N THR A 199 21.57 -3.13 -22.30
CA THR A 199 21.12 -4.51 -22.57
C THR A 199 20.51 -4.63 -23.95
N ASP A 200 20.97 -5.62 -24.72
CA ASP A 200 20.38 -6.04 -26.00
C ASP A 200 19.75 -7.44 -25.86
N ASN A 201 18.67 -7.67 -26.59
CA ASN A 201 18.03 -8.99 -26.63
C ASN A 201 18.87 -9.98 -27.43
N VAL A 202 18.90 -11.25 -27.01
CA VAL A 202 19.51 -12.36 -27.76
C VAL A 202 18.40 -13.21 -28.36
N GLY A 203 18.09 -13.00 -29.64
CA GLY A 203 16.95 -13.64 -30.29
C GLY A 203 15.61 -13.20 -29.69
N THR A 204 14.79 -14.15 -29.25
CA THR A 204 13.54 -13.87 -28.50
C THR A 204 13.75 -13.81 -26.98
N GLN A 205 14.99 -13.88 -26.50
CA GLN A 205 15.27 -13.79 -25.07
C GLN A 205 15.66 -12.35 -24.75
N GLY A 206 14.79 -11.66 -24.03
CA GLY A 206 15.07 -10.35 -23.46
C GLY A 206 15.29 -10.42 -21.95
N THR A 207 15.53 -9.27 -21.34
CA THR A 207 15.71 -9.18 -19.90
C THR A 207 14.52 -9.78 -19.14
N ALA A 208 14.78 -10.50 -18.05
CA ALA A 208 13.76 -10.99 -17.13
C ALA A 208 13.89 -10.33 -15.76
N TRP A 209 12.76 -9.97 -15.16
CA TRP A 209 12.69 -9.49 -13.78
C TRP A 209 12.06 -10.55 -12.90
N VAL A 210 12.69 -10.85 -11.76
CA VAL A 210 12.11 -11.73 -10.73
C VAL A 210 11.74 -10.88 -9.52
N VAL A 211 10.47 -10.86 -9.17
CA VAL A 211 9.93 -10.16 -8.00
C VAL A 211 9.11 -11.13 -7.18
N GLY A 212 9.47 -11.31 -5.90
CA GLY A 212 8.78 -12.24 -5.01
C GLY A 212 8.76 -13.70 -5.51
N GLY A 213 9.73 -14.11 -6.32
CA GLY A 213 9.80 -15.44 -6.94
C GLY A 213 8.96 -15.61 -8.21
N LYS A 214 8.31 -14.55 -8.71
CA LYS A 214 7.54 -14.54 -9.97
C LYS A 214 8.28 -13.78 -11.06
N HIS A 215 8.15 -14.25 -12.30
CA HIS A 215 8.64 -13.54 -13.48
C HIS A 215 7.65 -12.45 -13.89
N LEU A 216 8.19 -11.26 -14.18
CA LEU A 216 7.50 -10.13 -14.80
C LEU A 216 7.96 -9.93 -16.25
#